data_AF-A0A9N9QSL2-F1
#
_entry.id   AF-A0A9N9QSL2-F1
#
_cell.length_a   1.000
_cell.length_b   1.000
_cell.length_c   1.000
_cell.angle_alpha   90.00
_cell.angle_beta   90.00
_cell.angle_gamma   90.00
#
_symmetry.space_group_name_H-M   'P 1'
#
loop_
_entity.id
_entity.type
_entity.pdbx_description
1 polymer ?
#
loop_
_entity_poly.entity_id
_entity_poly.type
_entity_poly.pdbx_seq_one_letter_code
_entity_poly.pdbx_strand_id
1 'polypeptide(L)'
;MEECCNAHDICYDTCNKDKEVCDIDFKRCLYKNCDGYSNSVGGQTVTKACKGAAKMLFTGTLTLGCKSYMDSQKQACYCPPEPGWKDKKKSKYTPGGDRNEL
;
A
#
# COMPACT_ATOMS: atom_id res chain seq x y z
N MET A 1 -12.65 12.14 -4.34
CA MET A 1 -11.24 11.72 -4.62
C MET A 1 -10.39 11.75 -3.36
N GLU A 2 -10.39 12.83 -2.58
CA GLU A 2 -9.63 12.93 -1.31
C GLU A 2 -9.88 11.75 -0.36
N GLU A 3 -11.15 11.35 -0.17
CA GLU A 3 -11.49 10.18 0.65
C GLU A 3 -10.80 8.88 0.19
N CYS A 4 -10.54 8.72 -1.12
CA CYS A 4 -9.79 7.58 -1.64
C CYS A 4 -8.31 7.64 -1.28
N CYS A 5 -7.72 8.85 -1.27
CA CYS A 5 -6.34 9.04 -0.84
C CYS A 5 -6.22 8.72 0.66
N ASN A 6 -7.12 9.26 1.49
CA ASN A 6 -7.13 8.99 2.92
C ASN A 6 -7.25 7.49 3.22
N ALA A 7 -8.12 6.77 2.48
CA ALA A 7 -8.25 5.32 2.62
C ALA A 7 -7.00 4.54 2.16
N HIS A 8 -6.31 5.02 1.12
CA HIS A 8 -5.06 4.42 0.64
C HIS A 8 -3.92 4.63 1.64
N ASP A 9 -3.79 5.83 2.20
CA ASP A 9 -2.81 6.14 3.24
C ASP A 9 -3.03 5.29 4.49
N ILE A 10 -4.28 5.17 4.97
CA ILE A 10 -4.63 4.27 6.07
C ILE A 10 -4.24 2.81 5.76
N CYS A 11 -4.43 2.38 4.51
CA CYS A 11 -4.04 1.03 4.09
C CYS A 11 -2.52 0.84 4.15
N TYR A 12 -1.75 1.82 3.67
CA TYR A 12 -0.28 1.84 3.76
C TYR A 12 0.24 1.94 5.20
N ASP A 13 -0.49 2.63 6.08
CA ASP A 13 -0.17 2.79 7.50
C ASP A 13 -0.68 1.63 8.37
N THR A 14 -1.30 0.61 7.78
CA THR A 14 -1.69 -0.60 8.51
C THR A 14 -0.60 -1.65 8.36
N CYS A 15 -0.03 -2.08 9.48
CA CYS A 15 1.08 -3.05 9.46
C CYS A 15 0.72 -4.34 8.71
N ASN A 16 1.64 -4.78 7.86
CA ASN A 16 1.57 -6.01 7.07
C ASN A 16 0.38 -6.06 6.09
N LYS A 17 -0.14 -4.90 5.69
CA LYS A 17 -1.06 -4.81 4.54
C LYS A 17 -0.31 -4.92 3.25
N ASP A 18 -0.83 -5.71 2.33
CA ASP A 18 -0.28 -5.89 1.00
C ASP A 18 -0.44 -4.62 0.14
N LYS A 19 0.67 -4.15 -0.43
CA LYS A 19 0.72 -2.92 -1.23
C LYS A 19 -0.20 -3.00 -2.44
N GLU A 20 -0.16 -4.12 -3.16
CA GLU A 20 -0.92 -4.34 -4.39
C GLU A 20 -2.42 -4.33 -4.11
N VAL A 21 -2.85 -4.92 -2.98
CA VAL A 21 -4.25 -4.84 -2.51
C VAL A 21 -4.64 -3.39 -2.24
N CYS A 22 -3.83 -2.63 -1.48
CA CYS A 22 -4.09 -1.20 -1.22
C CYS A 22 -4.22 -0.40 -2.53
N ASP A 23 -3.31 -0.60 -3.48
CA ASP A 23 -3.32 0.10 -4.77
C ASP A 23 -4.53 -0.27 -5.64
N ILE A 24 -4.94 -1.53 -5.65
CA ILE A 24 -6.14 -1.99 -6.38
C ILE A 24 -7.40 -1.38 -5.79
N ASP A 25 -7.50 -1.32 -4.46
CA ASP A 25 -8.64 -0.72 -3.78
C ASP A 25 -8.71 0.80 -3.98
N PHE A 26 -7.55 1.47 -3.99
CA PHE A 26 -7.44 2.87 -4.36
C PHE A 26 -7.97 3.14 -5.78
N LYS A 27 -7.57 2.33 -6.77
CA LYS A 27 -8.10 2.42 -8.14
C LYS A 27 -9.61 2.26 -8.17
N ARG A 28 -10.15 1.24 -7.48
CA ARG A 28 -11.60 0.99 -7.42
C ARG A 28 -12.34 2.19 -6.82
N CYS A 29 -11.82 2.76 -5.73
CA CYS A 29 -12.40 3.94 -5.09
C CYS A 29 -12.43 5.15 -6.04
N LEU A 30 -11.31 5.44 -6.71
CA LEU A 30 -11.21 6.56 -7.66
C LEU A 30 -12.18 6.42 -8.83
N TYR A 31 -12.29 5.22 -9.42
CA TYR A 31 -13.18 4.98 -10.56
C TYR A 31 -14.65 5.08 -10.15
N LYS A 32 -15.02 4.54 -8.99
CA LYS A 32 -16.38 4.63 -8.44
C LYS A 32 -16.79 6.09 -8.19
N ASN A 33 -15.87 6.92 -7.68
CA ASN A 33 -16.11 8.35 -7.52
C ASN A 33 -16.49 9.04 -8.86
N CYS A 34 -15.89 8.61 -9.97
CA CYS A 34 -16.15 9.19 -11.29
C CYS A 34 -17.52 8.81 -11.89
N ASP A 35 -18.13 7.72 -11.44
CA ASP A 35 -19.41 7.26 -11.99
C ASP A 35 -20.59 8.17 -11.57
N GLY A 36 -20.44 8.93 -10.49
CA GLY A 36 -21.44 9.90 -10.01
C GLY A 36 -21.73 11.04 -11.00
N TYR A 37 -20.83 11.33 -11.94
CA TYR A 37 -21.02 12.40 -12.93
C TYR A 37 -21.88 11.99 -14.14
N SER A 38 -22.12 10.69 -14.33
CA SER A 38 -22.73 10.13 -15.54
C SER A 38 -24.15 10.63 -15.85
N ASN A 39 -24.91 11.04 -14.83
CA ASN A 39 -26.31 11.46 -14.94
C ASN A 39 -26.49 12.95 -15.27
N SER A 40 -25.41 13.71 -15.42
CA SER A 40 -25.46 15.16 -15.72
C SER A 40 -25.40 15.45 -17.22
N VAL A 41 -25.86 16.64 -17.64
CA VAL A 41 -25.69 17.11 -19.03
C VAL A 41 -24.20 17.27 -19.31
N GLY A 42 -23.67 16.54 -20.31
CA GLY A 42 -22.23 16.44 -20.56
C GLY A 42 -21.49 15.46 -19.62
N GLY A 43 -22.22 14.73 -18.78
CA GLY A 43 -21.68 13.82 -17.77
C GLY A 43 -20.75 12.75 -18.31
N GLN A 44 -20.96 12.24 -19.52
CA GLN A 44 -20.04 11.29 -20.16
C GLN A 44 -18.64 11.86 -20.37
N THR A 45 -18.54 13.13 -20.77
CA THR A 45 -17.24 13.79 -20.99
C THR A 45 -16.53 14.01 -19.64
N VAL A 46 -17.28 14.43 -18.62
CA VAL A 46 -16.75 14.61 -17.26
C VAL A 46 -16.30 13.28 -16.66
N THR A 47 -17.10 12.21 -16.77
CA THR A 47 -16.74 10.87 -16.31
C THR A 47 -15.47 10.37 -17.00
N LYS A 48 -15.32 10.58 -18.32
CA LYS A 48 -14.10 10.20 -19.06
C LYS A 48 -12.87 10.95 -18.57
N ALA A 49 -12.97 12.28 -18.42
CA ALA A 49 -11.87 13.11 -17.90
C ALA A 49 -11.49 12.68 -16.47
N CYS A 50 -12.48 12.46 -15.61
CA CYS A 50 -12.28 11.96 -14.25
C CYS A 50 -11.58 10.60 -14.24
N LYS A 51 -12.01 9.63 -15.06
CA LYS A 51 -11.35 8.31 -15.17
C LYS A 51 -9.93 8.42 -15.71
N GLY A 52 -9.65 9.39 -16.57
CA GLY A 52 -8.30 9.75 -17.01
C GLY A 52 -7.41 10.20 -15.85
N ALA A 53 -7.88 11.15 -15.04
CA ALA A 53 -7.19 11.61 -13.83
C ALA A 53 -7.01 10.47 -12.81
N ALA A 54 -8.04 9.66 -12.59
CA ALA A 54 -7.98 8.48 -11.73
C ALA A 54 -6.92 7.47 -12.18
N LYS A 55 -6.81 7.23 -13.49
CA LYS A 55 -5.75 6.38 -14.05
C LYS A 55 -4.37 6.96 -13.77
N MET A 56 -4.18 8.27 -13.96
CA MET A 56 -2.91 8.93 -13.67
C MET A 56 -2.51 8.80 -12.19
N LEU A 57 -3.45 9.05 -11.26
CA LEU A 57 -3.21 8.91 -9.82
C LEU A 57 -2.80 7.48 -9.45
N PHE A 58 -3.56 6.48 -9.90
CA PHE A 58 -3.23 5.06 -9.68
C PHE A 58 -1.88 4.66 -10.30
N THR A 59 -1.58 5.10 -11.52
CA THR A 59 -0.27 4.84 -12.13
C THR A 59 0.87 5.47 -11.31
N GLY A 60 0.63 6.63 -10.68
CA GLY A 60 1.57 7.23 -9.75
C GLY A 60 1.92 6.33 -8.56
N THR A 61 0.94 5.62 -7.97
CA THR A 61 1.22 4.71 -6.85
C THR A 61 1.99 3.46 -7.28
N LEU A 62 1.81 3.01 -8.53
CA LEU A 62 2.58 1.90 -9.09
C LEU A 62 4.04 2.28 -9.35
N THR A 63 4.30 3.48 -9.88
CA THR A 63 5.66 3.88 -10.31
C THR A 63 6.46 4.56 -9.19
N LEU A 64 5.79 5.27 -8.27
CA LEU A 64 6.43 6.07 -7.22
C LEU A 64 6.10 5.59 -5.81
N GLY A 65 5.13 4.69 -5.64
CA GLY A 65 4.58 4.34 -4.32
C GLY A 65 5.42 3.38 -3.48
N CYS A 66 6.44 2.72 -4.02
CA CYS A 66 7.24 1.72 -3.27
C CYS A 66 7.91 2.33 -2.03
N LYS A 67 8.58 3.49 -2.18
CA LYS A 67 9.23 4.16 -1.05
C LYS A 67 8.22 4.61 0.01
N SER A 68 7.11 5.21 -0.42
CA SER A 68 6.03 5.64 0.49
C SER A 68 5.44 4.47 1.26
N TYR A 69 5.13 3.35 0.58
CA TYR A 69 4.65 2.13 1.23
C TYR A 69 5.65 1.61 2.27
N MET A 70 6.93 1.46 1.89
CA MET A 70 7.96 0.94 2.81
C MET A 70 8.19 1.86 4.01
N ASP A 71 8.14 3.19 3.81
CA ASP A 71 8.31 4.14 4.90
C ASP A 71 7.10 4.14 5.85
N SER A 72 5.88 3.96 5.31
CA SER A 72 4.64 3.80 6.09
C SER A 72 4.68 2.50 6.90
N GLN A 73 5.08 1.38 6.29
CA GLN A 73 5.21 0.09 6.96
C GLN A 73 6.26 0.11 8.09
N LYS A 74 7.37 0.85 7.95
CA LYS A 74 8.35 1.02 9.04
C LYS A 74 7.78 1.76 10.26
N GLN A 75 6.81 2.65 10.04
CA GLN A 75 6.16 3.39 11.13
C GLN A 75 5.00 2.59 11.72
N ALA A 76 4.28 1.84 10.89
CA ALA A 76 3.13 1.03 11.27
C ALA A 76 3.51 -0.28 11.98
N CYS A 77 4.61 -0.91 11.58
CA CYS A 77 5.04 -2.20 12.10
C CYS A 77 6.11 -2.06 13.19
N TYR A 78 6.00 -2.90 14.21
CA TYR A 78 7.14 -3.19 15.07
C TYR A 78 8.07 -4.17 14.36
N CYS A 79 9.25 -3.68 13.97
CA CYS A 79 10.32 -4.52 13.45
C CYS A 79 11.34 -4.75 14.58
N PRO A 80 11.48 -5.98 15.09
CA PRO A 80 12.51 -6.27 16.08
C PRO A 80 13.90 -5.99 15.46
N PRO A 81 14.87 -5.56 16.28
CA PRO A 81 16.22 -5.31 15.80
C PRO A 81 16.81 -6.58 15.17
N GLU A 82 17.43 -6.43 14.02
CA GLU A 82 18.24 -7.50 13.40
C GLU A 82 19.32 -7.96 14.40
N PRO A 83 19.47 -9.27 14.67
CA PRO A 83 20.55 -9.76 15.50
C PRO A 83 21.89 -9.25 14.99
N GLY A 84 22.74 -8.75 15.87
CA GLY A 84 24.05 -8.22 15.49
C GLY A 84 24.89 -9.32 14.81
N TRP A 85 25.90 -8.92 14.03
CA TRP A 85 26.82 -9.88 13.37
C TRP A 85 27.37 -10.94 14.35
N LYS A 86 27.64 -10.55 15.60
CA LYS A 86 28.12 -11.45 16.66
C LYS A 86 27.07 -12.47 17.09
N ASP A 87 25.80 -12.09 17.11
CA ASP A 87 24.66 -12.95 17.44
C ASP A 87 24.36 -13.92 16.30
N LYS A 88 24.45 -13.46 15.04
CA LYS A 88 24.37 -14.32 13.85
C LYS A 88 25.50 -15.37 13.81
N LYS A 89 26.71 -15.02 14.26
CA LYS A 89 27.85 -15.97 14.33
C LYS A 89 27.66 -17.05 15.39
N LYS A 90 27.04 -16.73 16.55
CA LYS A 90 26.70 -17.72 17.58
C LYS A 90 25.62 -18.70 17.12
N SER A 91 24.58 -18.21 16.43
CA SER A 91 23.51 -19.06 15.88
C SER A 91 24.01 -20.03 14.80
N LYS A 92 25.02 -19.65 14.00
CA LYS A 92 25.62 -20.54 12.99
C LYS A 92 26.52 -21.65 13.56
N TYR A 93 26.89 -21.59 14.84
CA TYR A 93 27.83 -22.53 15.46
C TYR A 93 27.19 -23.44 16.51
N THR A 94 25.88 -23.32 16.77
CA THR A 94 25.11 -24.29 17.56
C THR A 94 24.76 -25.49 16.67
N PRO A 95 25.33 -26.69 16.92
CA PRO A 95 24.93 -27.88 16.20
C PRO A 95 23.59 -28.36 16.77
N GLY A 96 22.53 -28.31 15.96
CA GLY A 96 21.25 -29.00 16.18
C GLY A 96 20.59 -28.82 17.56
N GLY A 97 19.65 -27.89 17.67
CA GLY A 97 18.71 -27.81 18.79
C GLY A 97 17.33 -27.46 18.26
N ASP A 98 16.33 -28.21 18.72
CA ASP A 98 15.00 -28.39 18.14
C ASP A 98 14.17 -27.14 17.84
N ARG A 99 13.32 -27.30 16.83
CA ARG A 99 12.14 -26.48 16.58
C ARG A 99 11.21 -26.56 17.78
N ASN A 100 11.08 -25.46 18.52
CA ASN A 100 9.88 -24.94 19.17
C ASN A 100 10.31 -24.12 20.39
N GLU A 101 9.95 -22.84 20.43
CA GLU A 101 9.47 -22.19 21.65
C GLU A 101 8.90 -20.79 21.34
N LEU A 102 7.58 -20.71 21.56
CA LEU A 102 6.68 -19.55 21.78
C LEU A 102 6.45 -18.55 20.65
#